data_AF-A0A975GEH7-F1
#
_entry.id   AF-A0A975GEH7-F1
#
_cell.length_a   1.000
_cell.length_b   1.000
_cell.length_c   1.000
_cell.angle_alpha   90.00
_cell.angle_beta   90.00
_cell.angle_gamma   90.00
#
_symmetry.space_group_name_H-M   'P 1'
#
loop_
_entity.id
_entity.type
_entity.pdbx_description
1 polymer ?
#
loop_
_entity_poly.entity_id
_entity_poly.type
_entity_poly.pdbx_seq_one_letter_code
_entity_poly.pdbx_strand_id
1 'polypeptide(L)'
;MAITREEIQKKLLEIFEINFEIENPGLDDNLRDEHGFDSIDAIELLSEIEKMLGLTLSQEQKKQAMDIRTINQICNYIESLEKR
;
A
#
# COMPACT_ATOMS: atom_id res chain seq x y z
N MET A 1 5.04 -18.95 -5.53
CA MET A 1 3.57 -18.85 -5.64
C MET A 1 3.29 -17.37 -5.74
N ALA A 2 2.72 -16.91 -6.86
CA ALA A 2 2.44 -15.48 -7.03
C ALA A 2 1.42 -15.06 -5.98
N ILE A 3 1.68 -13.95 -5.29
CA ILE A 3 0.69 -13.37 -4.38
C ILE A 3 -0.51 -12.91 -5.24
N THR A 4 -1.73 -13.24 -4.83
CA THR A 4 -2.92 -12.78 -5.54
C THR A 4 -3.30 -11.39 -5.07
N ARG A 5 -4.00 -10.63 -5.92
CA ARG A 5 -4.54 -9.31 -5.55
C ARG A 5 -5.37 -9.38 -4.26
N GLU A 6 -6.13 -10.45 -4.06
CA GLU A 6 -6.92 -10.68 -2.86
C GLU A 6 -6.05 -10.77 -1.60
N GLU A 7 -4.93 -11.49 -1.67
CA GLU A 7 -3.97 -11.59 -0.57
C GLU A 7 -3.27 -10.26 -0.30
N ILE A 8 -2.87 -9.54 -1.36
CA ILE A 8 -2.32 -8.19 -1.24
C ILE A 8 -3.33 -7.28 -0.53
N GLN A 9 -4.58 -7.26 -1.00
CA GLN A 9 -5.63 -6.42 -0.45
C GLN A 9 -5.90 -6.76 1.01
N LYS A 10 -6.00 -8.04 1.36
CA LYS A 10 -6.22 -8.48 2.73
C LYS A 10 -5.09 -8.03 3.67
N LYS A 11 -3.85 -8.18 3.23
CA LYS A 11 -2.66 -7.71 3.96
C LYS A 11 -2.65 -6.19 4.10
N LEU A 12 -3.00 -5.48 3.04
CA LEU A 12 -3.14 -4.03 3.02
C LEU A 12 -4.18 -3.58 4.03
N LEU A 13 -5.38 -4.16 4.00
CA LEU A 13 -6.45 -3.86 4.95
C LEU A 13 -6.01 -4.11 6.40
N GLU A 14 -5.29 -5.20 6.65
CA GLU A 14 -4.73 -5.52 7.96
C GLU A 14 -3.70 -4.47 8.42
N ILE A 15 -2.78 -4.05 7.55
CA ILE A 15 -1.82 -2.97 7.84
C ILE A 15 -2.53 -1.64 8.06
N PHE A 16 -3.55 -1.33 7.26
CA PHE A 16 -4.36 -0.12 7.38
C PHE A 16 -5.15 -0.07 8.68
N GLU A 17 -5.75 -1.18 9.09
CA GLU A 17 -6.47 -1.28 10.36
C GLU A 17 -5.52 -1.19 11.56
N ILE A 18 -4.39 -1.91 11.53
CA ILE A 18 -3.47 -2.02 12.68
C ILE A 18 -2.56 -0.80 12.83
N ASN A 19 -1.97 -0.32 11.73
CA ASN A 19 -0.96 0.75 11.77
C ASN A 19 -1.56 2.14 11.56
N PHE A 20 -2.64 2.23 10.78
CA PHE A 20 -3.21 3.50 10.36
C PHE A 20 -4.61 3.76 10.97
N GLU A 21 -5.18 2.81 11.72
CA GLU A 21 -6.54 2.88 12.29
C GLU A 21 -7.62 3.13 11.21
N ILE A 22 -7.34 2.72 9.97
CA ILE A 22 -8.22 2.87 8.81
C ILE A 22 -9.01 1.57 8.62
N GLU A 23 -10.25 1.55 9.12
CA GLU A 23 -11.14 0.40 8.98
C GLU A 23 -11.83 0.39 7.62
N ASN A 24 -11.57 -0.66 6.84
CA ASN A 24 -12.23 -0.97 5.57
C ASN A 24 -12.38 0.22 4.58
N PRO A 25 -11.27 0.87 4.19
CA PRO A 25 -11.28 1.99 3.25
C PRO A 25 -11.82 1.53 1.89
N GLY A 26 -12.62 2.39 1.25
CA GLY A 26 -13.09 2.11 -0.11
C GLY A 26 -11.90 2.01 -1.08
N LEU A 27 -12.00 1.11 -2.06
CA LEU A 27 -10.90 0.87 -3.00
C LEU A 27 -10.54 2.12 -3.83
N ASP A 28 -11.53 2.97 -4.08
CA ASP A 28 -11.41 4.22 -4.83
C ASP A 28 -11.41 5.45 -3.92
N ASP A 29 -11.52 5.25 -2.60
CA ASP A 29 -11.54 6.36 -1.66
C ASP A 29 -10.18 7.01 -1.55
N ASN A 30 -10.23 8.34 -1.44
CA ASN A 30 -9.04 9.15 -1.30
C ASN A 30 -8.55 9.05 0.14
N LEU A 31 -7.57 8.20 0.37
CA LEU A 31 -6.95 7.95 1.67
C LEU A 31 -6.48 9.24 2.35
N ARG A 32 -6.03 10.23 1.59
CA ARG A 32 -5.56 11.50 2.14
C ARG A 32 -6.70 12.40 2.62
N ASP A 33 -7.77 12.50 1.83
CA ASP A 33 -8.92 13.37 2.15
C ASP A 33 -9.85 12.73 3.19
N GLU A 34 -10.15 11.44 3.03
CA GLU A 34 -11.11 10.72 3.86
C GLU A 34 -10.50 10.13 5.12
N HIS A 35 -9.26 9.64 5.02
CA HIS A 35 -8.60 8.90 6.08
C HIS A 35 -7.37 9.62 6.66
N GLY A 36 -7.05 10.82 6.18
CA GLY A 36 -5.93 11.62 6.67
C GLY A 36 -4.54 11.03 6.35
N PHE A 37 -4.45 10.11 5.40
CA PHE A 37 -3.21 9.45 5.00
C PHE A 37 -2.22 10.47 4.43
N ASP A 38 -1.11 10.69 5.14
CA ASP A 38 -0.10 11.68 4.78
C ASP A 38 1.21 11.02 4.30
N SER A 39 2.21 11.84 4.03
CA SER A 39 3.48 11.37 3.46
C SER A 39 4.26 10.46 4.41
N ILE A 40 4.03 10.58 5.72
CA ILE A 40 4.65 9.73 6.75
C ILE A 40 4.03 8.34 6.68
N ASP A 41 2.70 8.26 6.57
CA ASP A 41 1.97 6.99 6.47
C ASP A 41 2.38 6.21 5.23
N ALA A 42 2.58 6.91 4.11
CA ALA A 42 3.11 6.31 2.89
C ALA A 42 4.49 5.65 3.12
N ILE A 43 5.39 6.31 3.87
CA ILE A 43 6.72 5.76 4.15
C ILE A 43 6.64 4.52 5.05
N GLU A 44 5.78 4.54 6.08
CA GLU A 44 5.60 3.38 6.97
C GLU A 44 4.98 2.19 6.22
N LEU A 45 3.96 2.45 5.40
CA LEU A 45 3.33 1.45 4.57
C LEU A 45 4.35 0.82 3.61
N LEU A 46 5.20 1.63 2.98
CA LEU A 46 6.25 1.13 2.09
C LEU A 46 7.23 0.22 2.82
N SER A 47 7.60 0.57 4.06
CA SER A 47 8.47 -0.24 4.90
C SER A 47 7.84 -1.60 5.23
N GLU A 48 6.54 -1.66 5.52
CA GLU A 48 5.83 -2.92 5.73
C GLU A 48 5.70 -3.74 4.44
N ILE A 49 5.45 -3.10 3.30
CA ILE A 49 5.44 -3.76 1.98
C ILE A 49 6.82 -4.35 1.65
N GLU A 50 7.90 -3.61 1.91
CA GLU A 50 9.30 -4.07 1.74
C GLU A 50 9.55 -5.35 2.56
N LYS A 51 9.15 -5.37 3.84
CA LYS A 51 9.28 -6.55 4.70
C LYS A 51 8.40 -7.71 4.23
N MET A 52 7.16 -7.41 3.83
CA MET A 52 6.18 -8.40 3.37
C MET A 52 6.65 -9.12 2.11
N LEU A 53 7.18 -8.37 1.15
CA LEU A 53 7.70 -8.89 -0.12
C LEU A 53 9.15 -9.38 0.00
N GLY A 54 9.84 -9.06 1.10
CA GLY A 54 11.25 -9.38 1.30
C GLY A 54 12.18 -8.67 0.32
N LEU A 55 11.79 -7.48 -0.17
CA LEU A 55 12.53 -6.69 -1.15
C LEU A 55 12.72 -5.26 -0.68
N THR A 56 13.68 -4.58 -1.28
CA THR A 56 13.96 -3.17 -1.01
C THR A 56 13.45 -2.33 -2.18
N LEU A 57 12.52 -1.42 -1.89
CA LEU A 57 11.97 -0.50 -2.86
C LEU A 57 13.00 0.54 -3.25
N SER A 58 13.11 0.78 -4.56
CA SER A 58 13.97 1.83 -5.10
C SER A 58 13.39 3.21 -4.84
N GLN A 59 14.21 4.27 -4.95
CA GLN A 59 13.75 5.65 -4.74
C GLN A 59 12.58 6.04 -5.68
N GLU A 60 12.61 5.58 -6.93
CA GLU A 60 11.54 5.81 -7.91
C GLU A 60 10.22 5.16 -7.48
N GLN A 61 10.31 3.94 -6.98
CA GLN A 61 9.21 3.16 -6.41
C GLN A 61 8.60 3.86 -5.19
N LYS A 62 9.45 4.33 -4.26
CA LYS A 62 8.99 5.13 -3.12
C LYS A 62 8.27 6.40 -3.58
N LYS A 63 8.79 7.08 -4.61
CA LYS A 63 8.16 8.28 -5.17
C LYS A 63 6.81 7.98 -5.84
N GLN A 64 6.67 6.85 -6.53
CA GLN A 64 5.39 6.41 -7.09
C GLN A 64 4.38 6.14 -5.99
N ALA A 65 4.80 5.47 -4.91
CA ALA A 65 3.95 5.22 -3.76
C ALA A 65 3.50 6.49 -3.04
N MET A 66 4.31 7.55 -3.04
CA MET A 66 3.90 8.86 -2.52
C MET A 66 2.83 9.57 -3.38
N ASP A 67 2.66 9.17 -4.64
CA ASP A 67 1.59 9.71 -5.50
C ASP A 67 0.28 8.93 -5.32
N ILE A 68 0.32 7.79 -4.63
CA ILE A 68 -0.83 6.92 -4.45
C ILE A 68 -1.84 7.56 -3.50
N ARG A 69 -3.10 7.62 -3.95
CA ARG A 69 -4.21 8.19 -3.18
C ARG A 69 -5.31 7.21 -2.82
N THR A 70 -5.33 6.03 -3.45
CA THR A 70 -6.40 5.05 -3.28
C THR A 70 -5.83 3.65 -3.10
N ILE A 71 -6.54 2.78 -2.37
CA ILE A 71 -6.13 1.39 -2.12
C ILE A 71 -5.95 0.62 -3.43
N ASN A 72 -6.78 0.90 -4.44
CA ASN A 72 -6.69 0.27 -5.76
C ASN A 72 -5.36 0.56 -6.44
N GLN A 73 -4.83 1.79 -6.29
CA GLN A 73 -3.50 2.12 -6.80
C GLN A 73 -2.39 1.40 -6.03
N ILE A 74 -2.51 1.25 -4.71
CA ILE A 74 -1.52 0.49 -3.90
C ILE A 74 -1.51 -0.99 -4.32
N CYS A 75 -2.69 -1.60 -4.50
CA CYS A 75 -2.78 -2.96 -5.00
C CYS A 75 -2.12 -3.11 -6.38
N ASN A 76 -2.45 -2.23 -7.34
CA ASN A 76 -1.84 -2.25 -8.67
C ASN A 76 -0.31 -2.06 -8.61
N TYR A 77 0.15 -1.20 -7.71
CA TYR A 77 1.57 -0.96 -7.48
C TYR A 77 2.27 -2.23 -6.97
N ILE A 78 1.75 -2.87 -5.91
CA ILE A 78 2.30 -4.12 -5.37
C ILE A 78 2.27 -5.25 -6.42
N GLU A 79 1.17 -5.39 -7.17
CA GLU A 79 1.09 -6.35 -8.28
C GLU A 79 2.17 -6.10 -9.35
N SER A 80 2.50 -4.83 -9.62
CA SER A 80 3.55 -4.46 -10.55
C SER A 80 4.95 -4.76 -10.03
N LEU A 81 5.14 -4.83 -8.71
CA LEU A 81 6.39 -5.24 -8.07
C LEU A 81 6.63 -6.74 -8.15
N GLU A 82 5.58 -7.54 -7.96
CA GLU A 82 5.66 -9.01 -8.00
C GLU A 82 5.85 -9.57 -9.42
N LYS A 83 5.34 -8.89 -10.44
CA LYS A 83 5.56 -9.29 -11.85
C LYS A 83 6.97 -9.02 -12.38
N ARG A 84 7.89 -8.52 -11.53
CA ARG A 84 9.20 -8.05 -11.94
C ARG A 84 10.30 -9.09 -11.77
#